data_AF-A0AAU2HH63-F1
#
_entry.id   AF-A0AAU2HH63-F1
#
_cell.length_a   1.000
_cell.length_b   1.000
_cell.length_c   1.000
_cell.angle_alpha   90.00
_cell.angle_beta   90.00
_cell.angle_gamma   90.00
#
_symmetry.space_group_name_H-M   'P 1'
#
loop_
_entity.id
_entity.type
_entity.pdbx_description
1 polymer ?
#
loop_
_entity_poly.entity_id
_entity_poly.type
_entity_poly.pdbx_seq_one_letter_code
_entity_poly.pdbx_strand_id
1 'polypeptide(L)'
;MRIHLVTVPWQPLELPSLQVGLLHSLLHRTRPDDEVRESHGSLRWAEFLLERSQGTLRPGDHVAVGSESIFDSLGDRVFSGVLHKDPEWGVARPKDYASRRGIDIGTATAMRTHAAEFIDEREERWTCWRRNASRG
;
A
#
# COMPACT_ATOMS: atom_id res chain seq x y z
N MET A 1 -5.76 -7.37 23.81
CA MET A 1 -4.84 -6.55 22.99
C MET A 1 -5.55 -6.11 21.72
N ARG A 2 -5.08 -5.06 21.04
CA ARG A 2 -5.65 -4.59 19.78
C ARG A 2 -4.68 -4.90 18.64
N ILE A 3 -5.14 -5.67 17.65
CA ILE A 3 -4.32 -6.18 16.55
C ILE A 3 -4.89 -5.63 15.25
N HIS A 4 -4.02 -5.01 14.44
CA HIS A 4 -4.37 -4.56 13.10
C HIS A 4 -3.64 -5.40 12.07
N LEU A 5 -4.39 -6.04 11.19
CA LEU A 5 -3.86 -6.74 10.02
C LEU A 5 -3.98 -5.80 8.82
N VAL A 6 -2.85 -5.52 8.16
CA VAL A 6 -2.79 -4.52 7.09
C VAL A 6 -2.24 -5.17 5.83
N THR A 7 -2.91 -4.96 4.69
CA THR A 7 -2.35 -5.32 3.39
C THR A 7 -1.46 -4.21 2.85
N VAL A 8 -0.41 -4.58 2.11
CA VAL A 8 0.42 -3.58 1.43
C VAL A 8 -0.42 -2.78 0.41
N PRO A 9 -0.11 -1.48 0.20
CA PRO A 9 -0.89 -0.62 -0.71
C PRO A 9 -0.93 -1.07 -2.17
N TRP A 10 0.05 -1.85 -2.64
CA TRP A 10 0.09 -2.37 -4.02
C TRP A 10 -0.41 -3.81 -4.15
N GLN A 11 -1.05 -4.37 -3.11
CA GLN A 11 -1.66 -5.71 -3.22
C GLN A 11 -2.76 -5.71 -4.30
N PRO A 12 -2.91 -6.78 -5.10
CA PRO A 12 -4.00 -6.94 -6.06
C PRO A 12 -5.38 -6.53 -5.50
N LEU A 13 -6.16 -5.77 -6.29
CA LEU A 13 -7.52 -5.35 -5.95
C LEU A 13 -8.56 -6.46 -6.19
N GLU A 14 -8.30 -7.30 -7.19
CA GLU A 14 -9.24 -8.32 -7.66
C GLU A 14 -9.25 -9.58 -6.79
N LEU A 15 -8.26 -9.71 -5.89
CA LEU A 15 -8.09 -10.89 -5.05
C LEU A 15 -8.15 -10.49 -3.57
N PRO A 16 -8.96 -11.19 -2.76
CA PRO A 16 -8.91 -11.01 -1.31
C PRO A 16 -7.54 -11.42 -0.78
N SER A 17 -7.09 -10.76 0.30
CA SER A 17 -5.83 -11.10 0.94
C SER A 17 -5.96 -12.40 1.73
N LEU A 18 -5.54 -13.51 1.12
CA LEU A 18 -5.50 -14.81 1.80
C LEU A 18 -4.64 -14.76 3.08
N GLN A 19 -3.55 -14.00 3.06
CA GLN A 19 -2.64 -13.82 4.18
C GLN A 19 -3.36 -13.19 5.39
N VAL A 20 -4.09 -12.09 5.17
CA VAL A 20 -4.88 -11.44 6.22
C VAL A 20 -6.01 -12.34 6.70
N GLY A 21 -6.76 -12.96 5.78
CA GLY A 21 -7.85 -13.86 6.14
C GLY A 21 -7.40 -15.06 7.00
N LEU A 22 -6.25 -15.65 6.67
CA LEU A 22 -5.66 -16.74 7.44
C LEU A 22 -5.26 -16.29 8.86
N LEU A 23 -4.58 -15.14 8.96
CA LEU A 23 -4.15 -14.58 10.25
C LEU A 23 -5.36 -14.22 11.11
N HIS A 24 -6.39 -13.61 10.53
CA HIS A 24 -7.60 -13.26 11.25
C HIS A 24 -8.30 -14.51 11.79
N SER A 25 -8.48 -15.54 10.97
CA SER A 25 -9.07 -16.82 11.40
C SER A 25 -8.25 -17.51 12.51
N LEU A 26 -6.92 -17.45 12.43
CA LEU A 26 -6.03 -17.99 13.47
C LEU A 26 -6.16 -17.23 14.78
N LEU A 27 -6.15 -15.89 14.74
CA LEU A 27 -6.27 -15.04 15.91
C LEU A 27 -7.63 -15.20 16.58
N HIS A 28 -8.71 -15.27 15.80
CA HIS A 28 -10.04 -15.50 16.35
C HIS A 28 -10.13 -16.82 17.15
N ARG A 29 -9.42 -17.87 16.73
CA ARG A 29 -9.40 -19.16 17.45
C ARG A 29 -8.46 -19.19 18.65
N THR A 30 -7.29 -18.55 18.53
CA THR A 30 -6.22 -18.67 19.53
C THR A 30 -6.22 -17.53 20.55
N ARG A 31 -6.87 -16.40 20.22
CA ARG A 31 -6.89 -15.16 20.99
C ARG A 31 -8.29 -14.51 20.89
N PRO A 32 -9.36 -15.18 21.33
CA PRO A 32 -10.74 -14.72 21.14
C PRO A 32 -11.07 -13.40 21.86
N ASP A 33 -10.33 -13.07 22.92
CA ASP A 33 -10.52 -11.83 23.69
C ASP A 33 -9.74 -10.62 23.11
N ASP A 34 -8.94 -10.84 22.05
CA ASP A 34 -8.24 -9.76 21.37
C ASP A 34 -9.14 -9.11 20.31
N GLU A 35 -9.12 -7.78 20.24
CA GLU A 35 -9.80 -7.03 19.20
C GLU A 35 -8.94 -7.06 17.93
N VAL A 36 -9.40 -7.78 16.90
CA VAL A 36 -8.73 -7.89 15.60
C VAL A 36 -9.48 -7.06 14.57
N ARG A 37 -8.74 -6.24 13.81
CA ARG A 37 -9.30 -5.47 12.68
C ARG A 37 -8.43 -5.58 11.44
N GLU A 38 -9.07 -5.61 10.30
CA GLU A 38 -8.42 -5.63 8.99
C GLU A 38 -8.41 -4.24 8.36
N SER A 39 -7.34 -3.92 7.64
CA SER A 39 -7.23 -2.72 6.83
C SER A 39 -6.63 -3.07 5.46
N HIS A 40 -7.44 -2.97 4.43
CA HIS A 40 -7.01 -3.21 3.06
C HIS A 40 -6.39 -1.94 2.48
N GLY A 41 -5.06 -1.83 2.56
CA GLY A 41 -4.30 -0.68 2.09
C GLY A 41 -4.44 -0.47 0.58
N SER A 42 -4.65 -1.54 -0.18
CA SER A 42 -4.75 -1.51 -1.63
C SER A 42 -5.96 -0.76 -2.16
N LEU A 43 -7.16 -1.05 -1.64
CA LEU A 43 -8.38 -0.32 -1.99
C LEU A 43 -8.24 1.17 -1.67
N ARG A 44 -7.71 1.48 -0.49
CA ARG A 44 -7.52 2.87 -0.05
C ARG A 44 -6.50 3.61 -0.90
N TRP A 45 -5.45 2.94 -1.33
CA TRP A 45 -4.46 3.54 -2.22
C TRP A 45 -5.05 3.80 -3.61
N ALA A 46 -5.82 2.86 -4.16
CA ALA A 46 -6.48 3.05 -5.45
C ALA A 46 -7.51 4.20 -5.43
N GLU A 47 -8.33 4.29 -4.38
CA GLU A 47 -9.26 5.40 -4.16
C GLU A 47 -8.51 6.74 -4.05
N PHE A 48 -7.45 6.78 -3.22
CA PHE A 48 -6.63 7.96 -3.02
C PHE A 48 -6.00 8.44 -4.33
N LEU A 49 -5.41 7.54 -5.11
CA LEU A 49 -4.83 7.88 -6.40
C LEU A 49 -5.87 8.43 -7.36
N LEU A 50 -7.05 7.81 -7.45
CA LEU A 50 -8.12 8.27 -8.32
C LEU A 50 -8.54 9.71 -7.99
N GLU A 51 -8.72 10.01 -6.70
CA GLU A 51 -9.10 11.34 -6.23
C GLU A 51 -7.98 12.37 -6.42
N ARG A 52 -6.77 12.08 -5.94
CA ARG A 52 -5.66 13.05 -5.95
C ARG A 52 -5.10 13.32 -7.35
N SER A 53 -5.18 12.33 -8.24
CA SER A 53 -4.76 12.49 -9.65
C SER A 53 -5.88 13.02 -10.55
N GLN A 54 -7.07 13.30 -10.00
CA GLN A 54 -8.25 13.75 -10.73
C GLN A 54 -8.64 12.80 -11.89
N GLY A 55 -8.55 11.49 -11.65
CA GLY A 55 -8.86 10.46 -12.64
C GLY A 55 -7.77 10.14 -13.65
N THR A 56 -6.59 10.76 -13.52
CA THR A 56 -5.42 10.45 -14.36
C THR A 56 -4.87 9.06 -14.07
N LEU A 57 -4.73 8.71 -12.78
CA LEU A 57 -4.37 7.37 -12.32
C LEU A 57 -5.65 6.63 -11.96
N ARG A 58 -5.84 5.46 -12.57
CA ARG A 58 -7.07 4.66 -12.48
C ARG A 58 -6.80 3.32 -11.78
N PRO A 59 -7.85 2.59 -11.36
CA PRO A 59 -7.68 1.26 -10.78
C PRO A 59 -6.90 0.28 -11.68
N GLY A 60 -7.02 0.39 -13.01
CA GLY A 60 -6.23 -0.41 -13.95
C GLY A 60 -4.72 -0.13 -13.86
N ASP A 61 -4.32 1.13 -13.64
CA ASP A 61 -2.92 1.50 -13.45
C ASP A 61 -2.37 0.91 -12.15
N HIS A 62 -3.19 0.85 -11.10
CA HIS A 62 -2.84 0.21 -9.84
C HIS A 62 -2.59 -1.29 -10.03
N VAL A 63 -3.44 -1.98 -10.79
CA VAL A 63 -3.26 -3.40 -11.14
C VAL A 63 -1.96 -3.61 -11.94
N ALA A 64 -1.67 -2.75 -12.90
CA ALA A 64 -0.44 -2.82 -13.69
C ALA A 64 0.83 -2.68 -12.82
N VAL A 65 0.84 -1.71 -11.90
CA VAL A 65 1.99 -1.45 -11.00
C VAL A 65 2.11 -2.47 -9.86
N GLY A 66 1.00 -3.00 -9.37
CA GLY A 66 0.98 -3.94 -8.25
C GLY A 66 1.11 -5.40 -8.67
N SER A 67 0.17 -5.86 -9.51
CA SER A 67 0.00 -7.27 -9.86
C SER A 67 0.84 -7.67 -11.08
N GLU A 68 0.73 -6.92 -12.18
CA GLU A 68 1.35 -7.31 -13.47
C GLU A 68 2.87 -7.15 -13.43
N SER A 69 3.37 -6.23 -12.60
CA SER A 69 4.80 -5.95 -12.44
C SER A 69 5.35 -6.36 -11.06
N ILE A 70 4.69 -7.32 -10.41
CA ILE A 70 5.09 -7.83 -9.09
C ILE A 70 6.53 -8.36 -9.06
N PHE A 71 6.97 -9.02 -10.13
CA PHE A 71 8.34 -9.55 -10.26
C PHE A 71 9.40 -8.47 -10.51
N ASP A 72 8.97 -7.28 -10.94
CA ASP A 72 9.82 -6.11 -11.09
C ASP A 72 9.76 -5.19 -9.86
N SER A 73 8.93 -5.57 -8.88
CA SER A 73 8.72 -4.89 -7.60
C SER A 73 8.36 -3.41 -7.80
N LEU A 74 7.58 -3.07 -8.84
CA LEU A 74 7.21 -1.68 -9.09
C LEU A 74 6.35 -1.13 -7.94
N GLY A 75 5.44 -1.92 -7.40
CA GLY A 75 4.67 -1.59 -6.20
C GLY A 75 5.54 -1.21 -5.00
N ASP A 76 6.53 -2.02 -4.64
CA ASP A 76 7.48 -1.69 -3.56
C ASP A 76 8.26 -0.41 -3.87
N ARG A 77 8.65 -0.23 -5.13
CA ARG A 77 9.40 0.96 -5.58
C ARG A 77 8.58 2.24 -5.44
N VAL A 78 7.25 2.22 -5.60
CA VAL A 78 6.40 3.40 -5.37
C VAL A 78 6.60 3.96 -3.96
N PHE A 79 6.70 3.09 -2.95
CA PHE A 79 6.73 3.51 -1.53
C PHE A 79 8.15 3.58 -0.94
N SER A 80 9.13 2.94 -1.59
CA SER A 80 10.48 2.80 -1.07
C SER A 80 11.14 4.12 -0.62
N GLY A 81 10.96 5.24 -1.35
CA GLY A 81 11.56 6.51 -0.96
C GLY A 81 11.00 7.07 0.36
N VAL A 82 9.69 6.94 0.54
CA VAL A 82 9.00 7.41 1.75
C VAL A 82 9.37 6.53 2.95
N LEU A 83 9.32 5.21 2.76
CA LEU A 83 9.60 4.25 3.84
C LEU A 83 11.06 4.30 4.32
N HIS A 84 12.00 4.59 3.42
CA HIS A 84 13.42 4.73 3.77
C HIS A 84 13.83 6.17 4.11
N LYS A 85 12.90 7.13 4.07
CA LYS A 85 13.15 8.58 4.30
C LYS A 85 14.27 9.13 3.40
N ASP A 86 14.34 8.62 2.18
CA ASP A 86 15.32 9.00 1.17
C ASP A 86 14.61 9.03 -0.19
N PRO A 87 14.30 10.24 -0.73
CA PRO A 87 13.60 10.40 -2.00
C PRO A 87 14.30 9.74 -3.19
N GLU A 88 15.63 9.61 -3.13
CA GLU A 88 16.46 9.00 -4.18
C GLU A 88 16.56 7.48 -4.03
N TRP A 89 16.13 6.94 -2.88
CA TRP A 89 16.12 5.51 -2.63
C TRP A 89 15.22 4.79 -3.63
N GLY A 90 15.82 3.92 -4.43
CA GLY A 90 15.11 3.19 -5.48
C GLY A 90 14.78 4.04 -6.72
N VAL A 91 15.52 5.12 -7.02
CA VAL A 91 15.36 5.89 -8.27
C VAL A 91 16.41 5.54 -9.32
N ALA A 92 17.70 5.62 -8.98
CA ALA A 92 18.79 5.43 -9.96
C ALA A 92 18.94 3.98 -10.45
N ARG A 93 18.97 3.02 -9.53
CA ARG A 93 19.12 1.58 -9.86
C ARG A 93 17.90 1.02 -10.63
N PRO A 94 16.65 1.43 -10.33
CA PRO A 94 15.48 1.01 -11.08
C PRO A 94 15.37 1.54 -12.51
N LYS A 95 15.82 2.78 -12.78
CA LYS A 95 15.84 3.30 -14.16
C LYS A 95 16.75 2.44 -15.04
N ASP A 96 17.95 2.13 -14.57
CA ASP A 96 18.90 1.29 -15.32
C ASP A 96 18.37 -0.15 -15.51
N TYR A 97 17.76 -0.73 -14.47
CA TYR A 97 17.11 -2.05 -14.54
C TYR A 97 15.94 -2.06 -15.53
N ALA A 98 15.07 -1.04 -15.48
CA ALA A 98 13.89 -0.91 -16.33
C ALA A 98 14.29 -0.73 -17.80
N SER A 99 15.27 0.13 -18.08
CA SER A 99 15.79 0.33 -19.43
C SER A 99 16.37 -0.96 -20.03
N ARG A 100 17.08 -1.78 -19.24
CA ARG A 100 17.63 -3.06 -19.71
C ARG A 100 16.57 -4.11 -20.02
N ARG A 101 15.40 -4.04 -19.38
CA ARG A 101 14.30 -5.01 -19.53
C ARG A 101 13.11 -4.49 -20.33
N GLY A 102 13.15 -3.25 -20.81
CA GLY A 102 12.04 -2.62 -21.53
C GLY A 102 10.79 -2.42 -20.67
N ILE A 103 10.95 -2.28 -19.34
CA ILE A 103 9.84 -2.09 -18.41
C ILE A 103 9.46 -0.62 -18.40
N ASP A 104 8.19 -0.30 -18.64
CA ASP A 104 7.69 1.04 -18.42
C ASP A 104 7.54 1.32 -16.92
N ILE A 105 8.18 2.40 -16.47
CA ILE A 105 8.14 2.88 -15.09
C ILE A 105 7.39 4.20 -14.95
N GLY A 106 6.82 4.73 -16.04
CA GLY A 106 6.11 6.01 -16.05
C GLY A 106 4.97 6.03 -15.03
N THR A 107 4.11 5.02 -15.08
CA THR A 107 2.98 4.88 -14.15
C THR A 107 3.43 4.74 -12.70
N ALA A 108 4.42 3.89 -12.41
CA ALA A 108 4.95 3.73 -11.05
C ALA A 108 5.61 5.03 -10.53
N THR A 109 6.27 5.78 -11.42
CA THR A 109 6.87 7.07 -11.07
C THR A 109 5.79 8.12 -10.77
N ALA A 110 4.71 8.15 -11.56
CA ALA A 110 3.57 9.02 -11.31
C ALA A 110 2.87 8.67 -9.99
N MET A 111 2.70 7.38 -9.67
CA MET A 111 2.15 6.96 -8.38
C MET A 111 3.05 7.35 -7.21
N ARG A 112 4.38 7.29 -7.37
CA ARG A 112 5.35 7.61 -6.32
C ARG A 112 5.23 9.04 -5.79
N THR A 113 4.85 10.01 -6.62
CA THR A 113 4.69 11.41 -6.19
C THR A 113 3.59 11.57 -5.13
N HIS A 114 2.64 10.64 -5.10
CA HIS A 114 1.50 10.62 -4.19
C HIS A 114 1.76 9.79 -2.91
N ALA A 115 2.85 9.04 -2.85
CA ALA A 115 3.09 8.05 -1.79
C ALA A 115 3.30 8.70 -0.41
N ALA A 116 3.97 9.86 -0.35
CA ALA A 116 4.25 10.54 0.92
C ALA A 116 2.95 11.00 1.59
N GLU A 117 2.12 11.71 0.82
CA GLU A 117 0.83 12.23 1.30
C GLU A 117 -0.10 11.10 1.75
N PHE A 118 -0.12 9.98 1.04
CA PHE A 118 -0.91 8.82 1.47
C PHE A 118 -0.45 8.29 2.82
N ILE A 119 0.86 8.14 3.05
CA ILE A 119 1.37 7.66 4.34
C ILE A 119 0.99 8.62 5.47
N ASP A 120 1.12 9.92 5.26
CA ASP A 120 0.75 10.94 6.25
C ASP A 120 -0.75 10.85 6.61
N GLU A 121 -1.63 10.76 5.61
CA GLU A 121 -3.09 10.61 5.83
C GLU A 121 -3.42 9.34 6.63
N ARG A 122 -2.70 8.24 6.37
CA ARG A 122 -2.85 7.00 7.13
C ARG A 122 -2.39 7.17 8.58
N GLU A 123 -1.25 7.79 8.82
CA GLU A 123 -0.73 8.04 10.17
C GLU A 123 -1.68 8.91 11.00
N GLU A 124 -2.22 9.99 10.43
CA GLU A 124 -3.20 10.86 11.09
C GLU A 124 -4.47 10.10 11.48
N ARG A 125 -4.97 9.25 10.59
CA ARG A 125 -6.17 8.44 10.86
C ARG A 125 -5.93 7.42 11.97
N TRP A 126 -4.75 6.79 12.00
CA TRP A 126 -4.38 5.84 13.06
C TRP A 126 -4.16 6.52 14.42
N THR A 127 -3.58 7.71 14.45
CA THR A 127 -3.39 8.49 15.68
C THR A 127 -4.70 9.04 16.23
N CYS A 128 -5.60 9.55 15.36
CA CYS A 128 -6.96 9.94 15.72
C CYS A 128 -7.71 8.77 16.37
N TRP A 129 -7.62 7.58 15.77
CA TRP A 129 -8.25 6.40 16.32
C TRP A 129 -7.68 6.00 17.69
N ARG A 130 -6.35 5.99 17.86
CA ARG A 130 -5.72 5.70 19.16
C ARG A 130 -6.24 6.63 20.27
N ARG A 131 -6.46 7.91 19.97
CA ARG A 131 -7.01 8.91 20.91
C ARG A 131 -8.48 8.65 21.27
N ASN A 132 -9.30 8.24 20.31
CA ASN A 132 -10.72 7.97 20.60
C ASN A 132 -10.93 6.66 21.37
N ALA A 133 -10.12 5.64 21.10
CA ALA A 133 -10.18 4.35 21.78
C ALA A 133 -9.52 4.34 23.18
N SER A 134 -8.96 5.46 23.66
CA SER A 134 -8.45 5.62 25.02
C SER A 134 -9.39 6.45 25.92
N ARG A 135 -10.55 6.86 25.38
CA ARG A 135 -11.58 7.66 26.06
C ARG A 135 -12.86 6.88 26.38
N GLY A 136 -12.90 5.58 26.08
CA GLY A 136 -13.99 4.66 26.43
C GLY A 136 -13.42 3.45 27.15
#